data_AF-A0A7H4M6H3-F1
#
_entry.id   AF-A0A7H4M6H3-F1
#
_cell.length_a   1.000
_cell.length_b   1.000
_cell.length_c   1.000
_cell.angle_alpha   90.00
_cell.angle_beta   90.00
_cell.angle_gamma   90.00
#
_symmetry.space_group_name_H-M   'P 1'
#
loop_
_entity.id
_entity.type
_entity.pdbx_description
1 polymer ?
#
loop_
_entity_poly.entity_id
_entity_poly.type
_entity_poly.pdbx_seq_one_letter_code
_entity_poly.pdbx_strand_id
1 'polypeptide(L)'
;MAAARRLGLTTTGGGLTWLMDTHYGGQGVASGVGIRIYDEGGAPLNLLPDKVSTGTGNARGWYGYKELTVLTSKKDRGSVEVWHGDFTASLEALGGQPVTVGSVDAQLQAVVSFQ
;
A
#
# COMPACT_ATOMS: atom_id res chain seq x y z
N MET A 1 -1.34 -6.28 9.85
CA MET A 1 -0.01 -6.67 9.29
C MET A 1 0.27 -8.18 9.35
N ALA A 2 -0.05 -8.89 10.43
CA ALA A 2 0.27 -10.32 10.55
C ALA A 2 -0.45 -11.26 9.57
N ALA A 3 -1.61 -10.86 9.02
CA ALA A 3 -2.38 -11.69 8.09
C ALA A 3 -1.74 -11.79 6.69
N ALA A 4 -1.31 -10.67 6.10
CA ALA A 4 -0.67 -10.65 4.78
C ALA A 4 0.57 -11.56 4.71
N ARG A 5 1.44 -11.49 5.74
CA ARG A 5 2.62 -12.35 5.85
C ARG A 5 2.26 -13.83 5.99
N ARG A 6 1.22 -14.16 6.77
CA ARG A 6 0.72 -15.54 6.93
C ARG A 6 0.18 -16.12 5.62
N LEU A 7 -0.41 -15.29 4.78
CA LEU A 7 -0.96 -15.67 3.48
C LEU A 7 0.06 -15.62 2.34
N GLY A 8 1.34 -15.36 2.62
CA GLY A 8 2.38 -15.27 1.59
C GLY A 8 2.22 -14.08 0.64
N LEU A 9 1.45 -13.06 1.04
CA LEU A 9 1.18 -11.84 0.27
C LEU A 9 2.34 -10.84 0.40
N THR A 10 3.55 -11.34 0.12
CA THR A 10 4.81 -10.62 0.26
C THR A 10 5.63 -10.71 -1.02
N THR A 11 6.37 -9.66 -1.33
CA THR A 11 7.39 -9.68 -2.38
C THR A 11 8.66 -10.41 -1.90
N THR A 12 9.58 -10.69 -2.81
CA THR A 12 10.94 -11.16 -2.48
C THR A 12 11.73 -10.16 -1.63
N GLY A 13 11.43 -8.87 -1.74
CA GLY A 13 11.99 -7.81 -0.87
C GLY A 13 11.31 -7.73 0.50
N GLY A 14 10.26 -8.52 0.75
CA GLY A 14 9.50 -8.54 1.99
C GLY A 14 8.53 -7.37 2.18
N GLY A 15 8.24 -6.61 1.11
CA GLY A 15 7.09 -5.68 1.07
C GLY A 15 5.78 -6.45 1.04
N LEU A 16 4.68 -5.84 1.48
CA LEU A 16 3.35 -6.46 1.40
C LEU A 16 2.70 -6.11 0.06
N THR A 17 2.00 -7.05 -0.56
CA THR A 17 1.29 -6.78 -1.83
C THR A 17 -0.17 -6.39 -1.64
N TRP A 18 -0.69 -6.50 -0.41
CA TRP A 18 -2.07 -6.23 -0.04
C TRP A 18 -2.16 -5.59 1.35
N LEU A 19 -3.08 -4.63 1.47
CA LEU A 19 -3.53 -4.13 2.76
C LEU A 19 -4.64 -5.04 3.27
N MET A 20 -4.51 -5.48 4.52
CA MET A 20 -5.42 -6.44 5.14
C MET A 20 -6.13 -5.79 6.31
N ASP A 21 -7.36 -6.23 6.57
CA ASP A 21 -8.10 -5.86 7.78
C ASP A 21 -7.25 -6.09 9.04
N THR A 22 -7.35 -5.17 10.00
CA THR A 22 -6.61 -5.23 11.26
C THR A 22 -6.95 -6.48 12.08
N HIS A 23 -8.19 -6.94 11.99
CA HIS A 23 -8.80 -8.09 12.68
C HIS A 23 -9.08 -9.26 11.72
N TYR A 24 -8.37 -9.34 10.59
CA TYR A 24 -8.59 -10.35 9.55
C TYR A 24 -8.71 -11.78 10.10
N GLY A 25 -9.77 -12.49 9.70
CA GLY A 25 -10.10 -13.83 10.18
C GLY A 25 -10.86 -13.86 11.51
N GLY A 26 -11.19 -12.69 12.08
CA GLY A 26 -12.08 -12.56 13.23
C GLY A 26 -13.56 -12.74 12.86
N GLN A 27 -14.41 -12.96 13.87
CA GLN A 27 -15.85 -13.09 13.66
C GLN A 27 -16.44 -11.78 13.11
N GLY A 28 -17.21 -11.87 12.04
CA GLY A 28 -17.84 -10.71 11.38
C GLY A 28 -16.90 -9.89 10.50
N VAL A 29 -15.63 -10.29 10.35
CA VAL A 29 -14.65 -9.67 9.45
C VAL A 29 -14.59 -10.46 8.15
N ALA A 30 -14.57 -9.77 7.01
CA ALA A 30 -14.50 -10.43 5.71
C ALA A 30 -13.17 -11.18 5.56
N SER A 31 -13.22 -12.41 5.03
CA SER A 31 -12.07 -13.21 4.65
C SER A 31 -12.03 -13.44 3.14
N GLY A 32 -10.88 -13.87 2.62
CA GLY A 32 -10.68 -14.09 1.19
C GLY A 32 -10.61 -12.80 0.36
N VAL A 33 -10.58 -11.62 0.99
CA VAL A 33 -10.42 -10.32 0.33
C VAL A 33 -9.25 -9.53 0.91
N GLY A 34 -8.72 -8.59 0.14
CA GLY A 34 -7.71 -7.62 0.54
C GLY A 34 -7.86 -6.32 -0.24
N ILE A 35 -7.28 -5.24 0.27
CA ILE A 35 -7.27 -3.95 -0.44
C ILE A 35 -5.95 -3.84 -1.22
N ARG A 36 -6.05 -3.70 -2.53
CA ARG A 36 -4.92 -3.39 -3.43
C ARG A 36 -4.83 -1.88 -3.60
N ILE A 37 -3.59 -1.37 -3.57
CA ILE A 37 -3.31 0.04 -3.85
C ILE A 37 -2.61 0.12 -5.20
N TYR A 38 -3.08 1.03 -6.05
CA TYR A 38 -2.50 1.32 -7.35
C TYR A 38 -2.06 2.77 -7.41
N ASP A 39 -1.01 3.04 -8.18
CA ASP A 39 -0.66 4.41 -8.57
C ASP A 39 -1.64 4.98 -9.62
N GLU A 40 -1.47 6.25 -9.97
CA GLU A 40 -2.25 6.95 -10.98
C GLU A 40 -2.23 6.24 -12.35
N GLY A 41 -1.13 5.55 -12.68
CA GLY A 41 -0.97 4.78 -13.90
C GLY A 41 -1.65 3.40 -13.87
N GLY A 42 -2.22 3.01 -12.73
CA GLY A 42 -2.85 1.71 -12.52
C GLY A 42 -1.87 0.57 -12.21
N ALA A 43 -0.60 0.87 -11.93
CA ALA A 43 0.35 -0.14 -11.51
C ALA A 43 0.20 -0.44 -10.00
N PRO A 44 0.24 -1.72 -9.59
CA PRO A 44 0.06 -2.07 -8.19
C PRO A 44 1.28 -1.69 -7.35
N LEU A 45 1.02 -1.10 -6.19
CA LEU A 45 2.04 -0.72 -5.22
C LEU A 45 2.25 -1.81 -4.17
N ASN A 46 3.51 -2.01 -3.78
CA ASN A 46 3.88 -2.77 -2.60
C ASN A 46 3.90 -1.83 -1.39
N LEU A 47 3.56 -2.36 -0.23
CA LEU A 47 3.39 -1.60 0.99
C LEU A 47 4.54 -1.88 1.95
N LEU A 48 5.04 -0.82 2.56
CA LEU A 48 6.06 -0.89 3.58
C LEU A 48 5.51 -1.59 4.84
N PRO A 49 6.02 -2.76 5.25
CA PRO A 49 5.48 -3.50 6.39
C PRO A 49 5.90 -2.91 7.74
N ASP A 50 7.06 -2.26 7.81
CA ASP A 50 7.65 -1.71 9.02
C ASP A 50 8.66 -0.60 8.66
N LYS A 51 8.86 0.34 9.59
CA LYS A 51 9.81 1.47 9.44
C LYS A 51 11.25 1.09 9.82
N VAL A 52 11.49 -0.15 10.25
CA VAL A 52 12.71 -0.56 10.97
C VAL A 52 13.75 -1.18 10.04
N SER A 53 13.32 -1.87 8.98
CA SER A 53 14.23 -2.53 8.03
C SER A 53 14.32 -1.78 6.72
N THR A 54 15.51 -1.28 6.40
CA THR A 54 15.90 -0.64 5.14
C THR A 54 16.03 -1.67 4.01
N GLY A 55 14.99 -2.45 3.73
CA GLY A 55 14.85 -3.01 2.39
C GLY A 55 14.72 -1.84 1.42
N THR A 56 15.43 -1.87 0.29
CA THR A 56 15.47 -0.73 -0.65
C THR A 56 14.53 -0.92 -1.83
N GLY A 57 13.89 0.17 -2.24
CA GLY A 57 13.12 0.25 -3.48
C GLY A 57 11.74 -0.40 -3.45
N ASN A 58 11.14 -0.46 -4.64
CA ASN A 58 9.72 -0.72 -4.84
C ASN A 58 9.32 -2.12 -4.32
N ALA A 59 10.23 -3.09 -4.31
CA ALA A 59 9.98 -4.41 -3.73
C ALA A 59 9.66 -4.35 -2.23
N ARG A 60 10.23 -3.40 -1.47
CA ARG A 60 9.92 -3.22 -0.04
C ARG A 60 8.77 -2.25 0.20
N GLY A 61 8.31 -1.54 -0.83
CA GLY A 61 7.31 -0.48 -0.72
C GLY A 61 7.90 0.93 -0.52
N TRP A 62 9.18 1.12 -0.86
CA TRP A 62 9.76 2.45 -1.02
C TRP A 62 9.74 2.85 -2.48
N TYR A 63 9.26 4.06 -2.76
CA TYR A 63 9.17 4.59 -4.11
C TYR A 63 9.84 5.95 -4.16
N GLY A 64 10.42 6.28 -5.32
CA GLY A 64 10.90 7.63 -5.55
C GLY A 64 9.75 8.62 -5.47
N TYR A 65 9.94 9.75 -4.79
CA TYR A 65 8.86 10.75 -4.62
C TYR A 65 8.28 11.19 -5.98
N LYS A 66 9.15 11.41 -6.98
CA LYS A 66 8.77 11.79 -8.35
C LYS A 66 8.22 10.62 -9.19
N GLU A 67 8.31 9.38 -8.71
CA GLU A 67 7.72 8.23 -9.40
C GLU A 67 6.21 8.15 -9.13
N LEU A 68 5.78 8.57 -7.94
CA LEU A 68 4.38 8.52 -7.51
C LEU A 68 3.68 9.88 -7.50
N THR A 69 4.40 10.95 -7.84
CA THR A 69 3.85 12.30 -7.81
C THR A 69 4.24 13.10 -9.02
N VAL A 70 3.36 14.02 -9.41
CA VAL A 70 3.55 14.99 -10.47
C VAL A 70 3.60 16.39 -9.87
N LEU A 71 4.46 17.25 -10.42
CA LEU A 71 4.53 18.65 -10.03
C LEU A 71 3.28 19.37 -10.57
N THR A 72 2.45 19.91 -9.69
CA THR A 72 1.21 20.60 -10.08
C THR A 72 1.32 22.11 -9.97
N SER A 73 2.19 22.65 -9.12
CA SER A 73 2.43 24.10 -9.08
C SER A 73 3.79 24.47 -8.50
N LYS A 74 4.24 25.68 -8.85
CA LYS A 74 5.38 26.36 -8.24
C LYS A 74 4.91 27.66 -7.62
N LYS A 75 5.25 27.88 -6.35
CA LYS A 75 4.93 29.08 -5.56
C LYS A 75 6.21 29.82 -5.20
N ASP A 76 6.07 31.05 -4.70
CA ASP A 76 7.18 31.87 -4.19
C ASP A 76 8.37 31.99 -5.16
N ARG A 77 8.07 32.40 -6.41
CA ARG A 77 9.07 32.50 -7.50
C ARG A 77 9.85 31.19 -7.76
N GLY A 78 9.27 30.05 -7.41
CA GLY A 78 9.84 28.72 -7.66
C GLY A 78 10.57 28.10 -6.48
N SER A 79 10.62 28.75 -5.30
CA SER A 79 11.25 28.16 -4.11
C SER A 79 10.38 27.11 -3.42
N VAL A 80 9.08 27.07 -3.72
CA VAL A 80 8.15 26.08 -3.18
C VAL A 80 7.50 25.32 -4.34
N GLU A 81 7.63 24.00 -4.33
CA GLU A 81 7.02 23.11 -5.30
C GLU A 81 5.88 22.33 -4.63
N VAL A 82 4.72 22.26 -5.28
CA VAL A 82 3.59 21.42 -4.85
C VAL A 82 3.51 20.22 -5.77
N TRP A 83 3.57 19.05 -5.17
CA TRP A 83 3.50 17.77 -5.86
C TRP A 83 2.23 17.04 -5.42
N HIS A 84 1.59 16.37 -6.38
CA HIS A 84 0.34 15.63 -6.18
C HIS A 84 0.52 14.20 -6.64
N GLY A 85 -0.06 13.24 -5.93
CA GLY A 85 -0.08 11.83 -6.32
C GLY A 85 -1.45 11.25 -6.04
N ASP A 86 -2.06 10.66 -7.07
CA ASP A 86 -3.33 9.96 -6.96
C ASP A 86 -3.11 8.47 -6.75
N PHE A 87 -3.95 7.88 -5.89
CA PHE A 87 -3.90 6.46 -5.57
C PHE A 87 -5.31 5.87 -5.64
N THR A 88 -5.41 4.68 -6.22
CA THR A 88 -6.67 3.93 -6.24
C THR A 88 -6.58 2.78 -5.23
N ALA A 89 -7.55 2.72 -4.31
CA ALA A 89 -7.74 1.59 -3.43
C ALA A 89 -8.89 0.72 -3.95
N SER A 90 -8.63 -0.57 -4.12
CA SER A 90 -9.60 -1.55 -4.65
C SER A 90 -9.72 -2.72 -3.69
N LEU A 91 -10.95 -3.06 -3.29
CA LEU A 91 -11.23 -4.26 -2.51
C LEU A 91 -11.38 -5.45 -3.47
N GLU A 92 -10.49 -6.43 -3.39
CA GLU A 92 -10.44 -7.54 -4.35
C GLU A 92 -10.33 -8.89 -3.64
N ALA A 93 -10.76 -9.95 -4.35
CA ALA A 93 -10.62 -11.31 -3.88
C ALA A 93 -9.15 -11.77 -3.92
N LEU A 94 -8.68 -12.33 -2.82
CA LEU A 94 -7.39 -13.00 -2.72
C LEU A 94 -7.56 -14.40 -3.30
N GLY A 95 -7.13 -14.58 -4.55
CA GLY A 95 -7.25 -15.86 -5.26
C GLY A 95 -6.79 -17.05 -4.42
N GLY A 96 -7.55 -18.14 -4.46
CA GLY A 96 -7.26 -19.36 -3.68
C GLY A 96 -7.82 -19.36 -2.25
N GLN A 97 -8.57 -18.33 -1.84
CA GLN A 97 -9.31 -18.31 -0.57
C GLN A 97 -10.82 -18.08 -0.83
N PRO A 98 -11.72 -18.76 -0.10
CA PRO A 98 -13.14 -18.47 -0.19
C PRO A 98 -13.42 -17.07 0.37
N VAL A 99 -14.17 -16.28 -0.39
CA VAL A 99 -14.64 -14.96 0.05
C VAL A 99 -15.78 -15.13 1.04
N THR A 100 -15.68 -14.49 2.20
CA THR A 100 -16.75 -14.47 3.20
C THR A 100 -17.23 -13.04 3.45
N VAL A 101 -18.50 -12.92 3.80
CA VAL A 101 -19.13 -11.66 4.17
C VAL A 101 -18.64 -11.18 5.53
N GLY A 102 -18.38 -9.88 5.64
CA GLY A 102 -18.02 -9.21 6.88
C GLY A 102 -17.58 -7.77 6.63
N SER A 103 -17.14 -7.09 7.68
CA SER A 103 -16.54 -5.77 7.57
C SER A 103 -15.11 -5.85 7.03
N VAL A 104 -14.66 -4.75 6.42
CA VAL A 104 -13.25 -4.51 6.08
C VAL A 104 -12.86 -3.15 6.65
N ASP A 105 -11.95 -3.17 7.61
CA ASP A 105 -11.34 -2.01 8.25
C ASP A 105 -9.81 -2.17 8.24
N ALA A 106 -9.16 -1.41 7.38
CA ALA A 106 -7.73 -1.44 7.22
C ALA A 106 -7.14 -0.03 7.12
N GLN A 107 -5.96 0.15 7.74
CA GLN A 107 -5.29 1.44 7.80
C GLN A 107 -3.97 1.42 7.01
N LEU A 108 -3.82 2.41 6.12
CA LEU A 108 -2.57 2.72 5.45
C LEU A 108 -1.99 4.03 5.99
N GLN A 109 -0.68 4.10 6.18
CA GLN A 109 0.03 5.33 6.52
C GLN A 109 1.07 5.64 5.44
N ALA A 110 1.04 6.87 4.92
CA ALA A 110 2.11 7.37 4.06
C ALA A 110 3.29 7.84 4.92
N VAL A 111 4.51 7.44 4.52
CA VAL A 111 5.76 7.85 5.17
C VAL A 111 6.65 8.48 4.12
N VAL A 112 7.11 9.70 4.39
CA VAL A 112 8.06 10.41 3.54
C VAL A 112 9.38 10.50 4.30
N SER A 113 10.47 10.07 3.67
CA SER A 113 11.82 10.19 4.20
C SER A 113 12.66 11.02 3.24
N PHE A 114 13.41 11.96 3.79
CA PHE A 114 14.44 12.70 3.05
C PHE A 114 15.79 12.04 3.35
N GLN A 115 16.58 11.84 2.29
CA GLN A 115 17.93 11.29 2.37
C GLN A 115 18.92 12.33 1.87
#